data_AF-A0AA46TWP5-F1
#
_entry.id   AF-A0AA46TWP5-F1
#
_cell.length_a   1.000
_cell.length_b   1.000
_cell.length_c   1.000
_cell.angle_alpha   90.00
_cell.angle_beta   90.00
_cell.angle_gamma   90.00
#
_symmetry.space_group_name_H-M   'P 1'
#
loop_
_entity.id
_entity.type
_entity.pdbx_description
1 polymer ?
#
loop_
_entity_poly.entity_id
_entity_poly.type
_entity_poly.pdbx_seq_one_letter_code
_entity_poly.pdbx_strand_id
1 'polypeptide(L)'
;MNEKIIRDYYLERASRVCSGVTVEHYERWKQLREQNNLRTDPVKFICDLTKFSRLEVTNRLFAWHMEIKNGKKVRVNDHFELIPAPPLKN
;
A
#
# COMPACT_ATOMS: atom_id res chain seq x y z
N MET A 1 -18.98 6.70 5.22
CA MET A 1 -18.26 6.58 3.93
C MET A 1 -18.66 5.25 3.32
N ASN A 2 -18.98 5.19 2.02
CA ASN A 2 -19.43 3.94 1.38
C ASN A 2 -18.29 2.89 1.42
N GLU A 3 -18.61 1.66 1.80
CA GLU A 3 -17.66 0.53 1.92
C GLU A 3 -16.83 0.35 0.64
N LYS A 4 -17.48 0.48 -0.52
CA LYS A 4 -16.81 0.42 -1.83
C LYS A 4 -15.72 1.48 -1.96
N ILE A 5 -15.98 2.70 -1.50
CA ILE A 5 -15.03 3.82 -1.58
C ILE A 5 -13.81 3.54 -0.69
N ILE A 6 -14.02 2.98 0.51
CA ILE A 6 -12.92 2.64 1.42
C ILE A 6 -12.05 1.55 0.79
N ARG A 7 -12.66 0.48 0.28
CA ARG A 7 -11.93 -0.60 -0.40
C ARG A 7 -11.12 -0.07 -1.58
N ASP A 8 -11.77 0.67 -2.48
CA ASP A 8 -11.12 1.16 -3.69
C ASP A 8 -9.94 2.08 -3.34
N TYR A 9 -10.07 2.90 -2.28
CA TYR A 9 -8.97 3.68 -1.72
C TYR A 9 -7.81 2.83 -1.18
N TYR A 10 -8.09 1.73 -0.49
CA TYR A 10 -7.05 0.83 0.02
C TYR A 10 -6.32 0.11 -1.12
N LEU A 11 -7.06 -0.36 -2.13
CA LEU A 11 -6.50 -1.02 -3.30
C LEU A 11 -5.65 -0.07 -4.13
N GLU A 12 -6.08 1.18 -4.33
CA GLU A 12 -5.33 2.21 -5.04
C GLU A 12 -4.00 2.54 -4.35
N ARG A 13 -3.97 2.55 -3.01
CA ARG A 13 -2.71 2.72 -2.27
C ARG A 13 -1.84 1.47 -2.37
N ALA A 14 -2.43 0.29 -2.24
CA ALA A 14 -1.69 -0.96 -2.32
C ALA A 14 -1.08 -1.20 -3.71
N SER A 15 -1.75 -0.80 -4.79
CA SER A 15 -1.23 -0.96 -6.17
C SER A 15 0.01 -0.11 -6.46
N ARG A 16 0.30 0.92 -5.65
CA ARG A 16 1.54 1.70 -5.73
C ARG A 16 2.74 0.99 -5.11
N VAL A 17 2.50 -0.03 -4.28
CA VAL A 17 3.53 -0.77 -3.55
C VAL A 17 3.63 -2.21 -4.04
N CYS A 18 2.50 -2.78 -4.44
CA CYS A 18 2.38 -4.20 -4.75
C CYS A 18 1.76 -4.44 -6.13
N SER A 19 2.25 -5.45 -6.84
CA SER A 19 1.64 -5.94 -8.07
C SER A 19 0.64 -7.07 -7.75
N GLY A 20 -0.43 -7.19 -8.54
CA GLY A 20 -1.40 -8.28 -8.39
C GLY A 20 -2.32 -8.21 -7.18
N VAL A 21 -2.41 -7.06 -6.48
CA VAL A 21 -3.40 -6.87 -5.40
C VAL A 21 -4.81 -6.86 -6.00
N THR A 22 -5.73 -7.59 -5.36
CA THR A 22 -7.12 -7.73 -5.82
C THR A 22 -8.10 -7.38 -4.70
N VAL A 23 -9.37 -7.21 -5.07
CA VAL A 23 -10.47 -7.05 -4.11
C VAL A 23 -10.47 -8.15 -3.05
N GLU A 24 -10.23 -9.40 -3.45
CA GLU A 24 -10.25 -10.53 -2.53
C GLU A 24 -9.16 -10.45 -1.44
N HIS A 25 -7.99 -9.87 -1.74
CA HIS A 25 -6.98 -9.60 -0.71
C HIS A 25 -7.50 -8.66 0.37
N TYR A 26 -8.19 -7.60 -0.03
CA TYR A 26 -8.78 -6.65 0.89
C TYR A 26 -9.88 -7.30 1.73
N GLU A 27 -10.80 -8.03 1.11
CA GLU A 27 -11.93 -8.65 1.82
C GLU A 27 -11.45 -9.67 2.86
N ARG A 28 -10.51 -10.58 2.49
CA ARG A 28 -9.92 -11.55 3.43
C ARG A 28 -9.20 -10.85 4.59
N TRP A 29 -8.44 -9.80 4.30
CA TRP A 29 -7.77 -9.01 5.34
C TRP A 29 -8.78 -8.32 6.25
N LYS A 30 -9.79 -7.66 5.69
CA LYS A 30 -10.82 -6.93 6.44
C LYS A 30 -11.56 -7.87 7.39
N GLN A 31 -12.01 -9.03 6.90
CA GLN A 31 -12.68 -10.05 7.70
C GLN A 31 -11.82 -10.47 8.90
N LEU A 32 -10.53 -10.72 8.70
CA LEU A 32 -9.59 -11.04 9.79
C LEU A 32 -9.46 -9.89 10.80
N ARG A 33 -9.39 -8.64 10.34
CA ARG A 33 -9.28 -7.48 11.25
C ARG A 33 -10.55 -7.29 12.07
N GLU A 34 -11.72 -7.42 11.45
CA GLU A 34 -13.02 -7.30 12.11
C GLU A 34 -13.22 -8.39 13.16
N GLN A 35 -12.90 -9.65 12.84
CA GLN A 35 -12.97 -10.77 13.79
C GLN A 35 -12.12 -10.56 15.04
N ASN A 36 -11.00 -9.85 14.90
CA ASN A 36 -10.06 -9.60 15.99
C ASN A 36 -10.18 -8.19 16.60
N ASN A 37 -11.20 -7.41 16.20
CA ASN A 37 -11.40 -6.01 16.60
C ASN A 37 -10.14 -5.13 16.45
N LEU A 38 -9.42 -5.30 15.33
CA LEU A 38 -8.15 -4.63 15.07
C LEU A 38 -8.35 -3.38 14.21
N ARG A 39 -7.61 -2.32 14.53
CA ARG A 39 -7.61 -1.05 13.77
C ARG A 39 -7.29 -1.28 12.28
N THR A 40 -8.03 -0.62 11.39
CA THR A 40 -7.78 -0.66 9.95
C THR A 40 -7.22 0.67 9.45
N ASP A 41 -6.17 0.62 8.62
CA ASP A 41 -5.70 1.73 7.80
C ASP A 41 -4.97 1.19 6.55
N PRO A 42 -4.87 1.96 5.45
CA PRO A 42 -4.27 1.46 4.20
C PRO A 42 -2.82 1.03 4.36
N VAL A 43 -2.03 1.72 5.18
CA VAL A 43 -0.62 1.36 5.39
C VAL A 43 -0.54 0.02 6.13
N LYS A 44 -1.43 -0.21 7.11
CA LYS A 44 -1.48 -1.49 7.81
C LYS A 44 -1.90 -2.65 6.92
N PHE A 45 -2.85 -2.43 6.01
CA PHE A 45 -3.21 -3.42 4.98
C PHE A 45 -1.98 -3.82 4.16
N ILE A 46 -1.22 -2.84 3.67
CA ILE A 46 -0.01 -3.11 2.86
C ILE A 46 1.08 -3.78 3.69
N CYS A 47 1.30 -3.38 4.95
CA CYS A 47 2.22 -4.06 5.87
C CYS A 47 1.85 -5.53 6.05
N ASP A 48 0.57 -5.84 6.26
CA ASP A 48 0.12 -7.22 6.46
C ASP A 48 0.25 -8.08 5.20
N LEU A 49 0.05 -7.45 4.03
CA LEU A 49 0.20 -8.07 2.72
C LEU A 49 1.66 -8.38 2.38
N THR A 50 2.58 -7.48 2.69
CA THR A 50 4.00 -7.55 2.28
C THR A 50 4.95 -8.04 3.36
N LYS A 51 4.50 -8.06 4.62
CA LYS A 51 5.33 -8.24 5.83
C LYS A 51 6.37 -7.15 6.08
N PHE A 52 6.30 -6.04 5.34
CA PHE A 52 7.21 -4.92 5.52
C PHE A 52 6.76 -4.05 6.69
N SER A 53 7.73 -3.38 7.32
CA SER A 53 7.47 -2.39 8.36
C SER A 53 6.68 -1.21 7.83
N ARG A 54 6.03 -0.47 8.74
CA ARG A 54 5.31 0.76 8.41
C ARG A 54 6.23 1.79 7.73
N LEU A 55 7.49 1.85 8.12
CA LEU A 55 8.49 2.76 7.55
C LEU A 55 8.80 2.40 6.10
N GLU A 56 9.08 1.13 5.82
CA GLU A 56 9.35 0.65 4.46
C GLU A 56 8.17 0.88 3.52
N VAL A 57 6.94 0.59 3.98
CA VAL A 57 5.73 0.85 3.20
C VAL A 57 5.53 2.35 2.94
N THR A 58 5.77 3.19 3.95
CA THR A 58 5.64 4.64 3.81
C THR A 58 6.67 5.19 2.82
N ASN A 59 7.92 4.73 2.89
CA ASN A 59 8.97 5.12 1.95
C ASN A 59 8.63 4.72 0.51
N ARG A 60 7.99 3.56 0.31
CA ARG A 60 7.53 3.12 -1.02
C ARG A 60 6.32 3.92 -1.52
N LEU A 61 5.36 4.22 -0.66
CA LEU A 61 4.17 5.02 -1.00
C LEU A 61 4.50 6.46 -1.36
N PHE A 62 5.53 7.01 -0.73
CA PHE A 62 5.99 8.38 -0.89
C PHE A 62 7.47 8.36 -1.27
N ALA A 63 7.79 7.64 -2.34
CA ALA A 63 9.15 7.55 -2.87
C ALA A 63 9.52 8.86 -3.61
N TRP A 64 10.58 9.53 -3.16
CA TRP A 64 11.09 10.73 -3.81
C TRP A 64 12.52 11.03 -3.37
N HIS A 65 13.23 11.80 -4.19
CA HIS A 65 14.51 12.42 -3.86
C HIS A 65 14.56 13.88 -4.33
N MET A 66 15.65 14.59 -4.03
CA MET A 66 15.90 15.95 -4.53
C MET A 66 16.94 15.91 -5.64
N GLU A 67 16.63 16.49 -6.79
CA GLU A 67 17.59 16.75 -7.86
C GLU A 67 17.91 18.25 -7.93
N ILE A 68 19.07 18.61 -8.48
CA ILE A 68 19.36 20.01 -8.86
C ILE A 68 19.06 20.18 -10.34
N LYS A 69 18.02 20.97 -10.67
CA LYS A 69 17.66 21.37 -12.03
C LYS A 69 17.86 22.87 -12.18
N ASN A 70 18.73 23.29 -13.10
CA ASN A 70 19.09 24.70 -13.34
C ASN A 70 19.49 25.45 -12.05
N GLY A 71 20.34 24.81 -11.22
CA GLY A 71 20.80 25.38 -9.94
C GLY A 71 19.78 25.39 -8.80
N LYS A 72 18.56 24.86 -9.00
CA LYS A 72 17.50 24.80 -7.98
C LYS A 72 17.25 23.36 -7.54
N LYS A 73 17.06 23.14 -6.24
CA LYS A 73 16.64 21.86 -5.67
C LYS A 73 15.16 21.62 -5.99
N VAL A 74 14.86 20.53 -6.68
CA VAL A 74 13.50 20.12 -7.08
C VAL A 74 13.22 18.72 -6.56
N ARG A 75 12.03 18.50 -6.00
CA ARG A 75 11.57 17.16 -5.59
C ARG A 75 11.18 16.36 -6.83
N VAL A 76 11.73 15.15 -6.93
CA VAL A 76 11.46 14.21 -8.02
C VAL A 76 10.88 12.94 -7.42
N ASN A 77 9.77 12.46 -7.98
CA ASN A 77 9.13 11.23 -7.51
C ASN A 77 9.94 10.03 -7.99
N ASP A 78 10.31 9.18 -7.05
CA ASP A 78 10.90 7.88 -7.32
C ASP A 78 9.83 6.82 -7.44
N HIS A 79 10.23 5.67 -7.97
CA HIS A 79 9.42 4.47 -7.95
C HIS A 79 10.29 3.31 -7.51
N PHE A 80 9.75 2.49 -6.61
CA PHE A 80 10.34 1.20 -6.30
C PHE A 80 9.71 0.14 -7.19
N GLU A 81 10.43 -0.96 -7.44
CA GLU A 81 9.82 -2.15 -8.01
C GLU A 81 8.67 -2.63 -7.11
N LEU A 82 7.56 -2.99 -7.74
CA LEU A 82 6.37 -3.48 -7.05
C LEU A 82 6.63 -4.85 -6.43
N ILE A 83 6.17 -5.03 -5.20
CA ILE A 83 6.24 -6.30 -4.49
C ILE A 83 5.09 -7.20 -4.97
N PRO A 84 5.35 -8.44 -5.43
CA PRO A 84 4.26 -9.36 -5.75
C PRO A 84 3.35 -9.58 -4.54
N ALA A 85 2.05 -9.36 -4.70
CA ALA A 85 1.08 -9.71 -3.68
C ALA A 85 1.14 -11.23 -3.39
N PRO A 86 0.98 -11.65 -2.13
CA PRO A 86 0.97 -13.06 -1.79
C PRO A 86 -0.16 -13.77 -2.55
N PRO A 87 0.06 -14.98 -3.08
CA PRO A 87 -0.99 -15.69 -3.79
C PRO A 87 -2.16 -15.98 -2.86
N LEU A 88 -3.37 -15.80 -3.38
CA LEU A 88 -4.59 -16.22 -2.71
C LEU A 88 -4.59 -17.75 -2.72
N LYS A 89 -4.38 -18.36 -1.55
CA LYS A 89 -4.57 -19.80 -1.40
C LYS A 89 -6.05 -20.11 -1.59
N ASN A 90 -6.35 -21.09 -2.44
CA ASN A 90 -7.68 -21.70 -2.56
C ASN A 90 -8.02 -22.44 -1.26
#